data_AF-W4VJM9-F1
#
_entry.id   AF-W4VJM9-F1
#
_cell.length_a   1.000
_cell.length_b   1.000
_cell.length_c   1.000
_cell.angle_alpha   90.00
_cell.angle_beta   90.00
_cell.angle_gamma   90.00
#
_symmetry.space_group_name_H-M   'P 1'
#
loop_
_entity.id
_entity.type
_entity.pdbx_description
1 polymer ?
#
loop_
_entity_poly.entity_id
_entity_poly.type
_entity_poly.pdbx_seq_one_letter_code
_entity_poly.pdbx_strand_id
1 'polypeptide(L)'
;MLRFPSKAKVERIIPKDAFYKNLNLKSDIKEKFVSDIKRIVLEFKLSSDTLNVDKGKETSEILVLSIELKKQEIDYRIVENIARQNAHKLIFLLNFQDKGQLAIFYNKLYKTNWIPLEEINLIAKGLNLDIIWDEYIEQITLKKNVISNTDNITVEEKLQKQDYIQKLQKEIKRLEKRSRKEKQPKQRFEQFTRLQELKEKLAQEKGE
;
A
#
# COMPACT_ATOMS: atom_id res chain seq x y z
N MET A 1 -15.22 -2.81 9.58
CA MET A 1 -14.28 -2.74 10.72
C MET A 1 -13.36 -3.95 10.67
N LEU A 2 -12.07 -3.76 10.96
CA LEU A 2 -11.08 -4.83 10.95
C LEU A 2 -11.39 -5.89 12.02
N ARG A 3 -11.29 -7.16 11.64
CA ARG A 3 -11.67 -8.30 12.48
C ARG A 3 -10.42 -9.03 12.99
N PHE A 4 -9.79 -8.45 14.01
CA PHE A 4 -8.68 -9.10 14.73
C PHE A 4 -9.14 -9.68 16.08
N PRO A 5 -8.37 -10.61 16.68
CA PRO A 5 -8.66 -11.12 18.01
C PRO A 5 -8.82 -9.99 19.04
N SER A 6 -9.74 -10.13 19.99
CA SER A 6 -10.00 -9.14 21.03
C SER A 6 -8.75 -8.79 21.85
N LYS A 7 -7.88 -9.78 22.11
CA LYS A 7 -6.59 -9.58 22.79
C LYS A 7 -5.59 -8.70 22.05
N ALA A 8 -5.77 -8.50 20.74
CA ALA A 8 -4.95 -7.61 19.94
C ALA A 8 -5.43 -6.14 19.99
N LYS A 9 -6.63 -5.90 20.53
CA LYS A 9 -7.28 -4.59 20.55
C LYS A 9 -6.67 -3.72 21.65
N VAL A 10 -6.33 -2.47 21.30
CA VAL A 10 -5.69 -1.50 22.20
C VAL A 10 -6.53 -0.24 22.39
N GLU A 11 -7.07 0.32 21.30
CA GLU A 11 -7.90 1.55 21.31
C GLU A 11 -7.29 2.77 22.01
N ARG A 12 -5.96 2.89 21.96
CA ARG A 12 -5.23 4.01 22.58
C ARG A 12 -5.17 5.21 21.64
N ILE A 13 -5.64 6.38 22.11
CA ILE A 13 -5.46 7.65 21.39
C ILE A 13 -3.98 8.03 21.41
N ILE A 14 -3.43 8.33 20.24
CA ILE A 14 -2.09 8.90 20.13
C ILE A 14 -2.24 10.43 20.00
N PRO A 15 -1.76 11.22 20.97
CA PRO A 15 -1.78 12.67 20.86
C PRO A 15 -1.02 13.14 19.63
N LYS A 16 -1.56 14.14 18.91
CA LYS A 16 -0.88 14.74 17.75
C LYS A 16 0.49 15.31 18.13
N ASP A 17 0.62 15.79 19.36
CA ASP A 17 1.87 16.31 19.93
C ASP A 17 3.00 15.27 20.02
N ALA A 18 2.65 13.99 20.17
CA ALA A 18 3.63 12.92 20.13
C ALA A 18 4.29 12.79 18.75
N PHE A 19 3.58 13.20 17.69
CA PHE A 19 4.13 13.21 16.33
C PHE A 19 4.92 14.50 16.06
N TYR A 20 4.53 15.67 16.58
CA TYR A 20 5.31 16.91 16.38
C TYR A 20 6.72 16.86 16.98
N LYS A 21 6.84 16.23 18.14
CA LYS A 21 8.12 16.13 18.86
C LYS A 21 9.09 15.16 18.21
N ASN A 22 8.57 14.12 17.56
CA ASN A 22 9.35 12.97 17.11
C ASN A 22 9.43 12.84 15.59
N LEU A 23 8.59 13.54 14.82
CA LEU A 23 8.66 13.53 13.36
C LEU A 23 9.37 14.78 12.82
N ASN A 24 10.43 14.58 12.05
CA ASN A 24 11.15 15.61 11.29
C ASN A 24 10.33 16.08 10.07
N LEU A 25 9.17 16.68 10.33
CA LEU A 25 8.28 17.23 9.30
C LEU A 25 8.66 18.67 8.95
N LYS A 26 8.65 19.00 7.65
CA LYS A 26 8.67 20.38 7.16
C LYS A 26 7.41 21.12 7.63
N SER A 27 7.50 22.46 7.74
CA SER A 27 6.40 23.30 8.24
C SER A 27 5.09 23.10 7.46
N ASP A 28 5.16 23.00 6.13
CA ASP A 28 4.00 22.75 5.26
C ASP A 28 3.30 21.42 5.58
N ILE A 29 4.06 20.37 5.90
CA ILE A 29 3.51 19.06 6.25
C ILE A 29 2.93 19.08 7.66
N LYS A 30 3.54 19.81 8.60
CA LYS A 30 3.00 19.99 9.97
C LYS A 30 1.65 20.68 9.96
N GLU A 31 1.49 21.76 9.19
CA GLU A 31 0.22 22.46 9.07
C GLU A 31 -0.87 21.56 8.49
N LYS A 32 -0.55 20.83 7.41
CA LYS A 32 -1.47 19.86 6.82
C LYS A 32 -1.85 18.74 7.78
N PHE A 33 -0.93 18.30 8.63
CA PHE A 33 -1.23 17.32 9.66
C PHE A 33 -2.33 17.81 10.62
N VAL A 34 -2.26 19.06 11.07
CA VAL A 34 -3.30 19.67 11.93
C VAL A 34 -4.64 19.80 11.20
N SER A 35 -4.59 20.28 9.95
CA SER A 35 -5.80 20.61 9.18
C SER A 35 -6.50 19.37 8.64
N ASP A 36 -5.77 18.30 8.34
CA ASP A 36 -6.31 17.15 7.61
C ASP A 36 -6.65 16.00 8.56
N ILE A 37 -5.94 15.86 9.68
CA ILE A 37 -6.17 14.77 10.63
C ILE A 37 -7.07 15.25 11.77
N LYS A 38 -8.12 14.50 12.07
CA LYS A 38 -9.00 14.69 13.23
C LYS A 38 -8.41 14.00 14.45
N ARG A 39 -8.14 12.69 14.36
CA ARG A 39 -7.70 11.85 15.48
C ARG A 39 -6.84 10.68 14.99
N ILE A 40 -5.90 10.24 15.81
CA ILE A 40 -5.09 9.03 15.55
C ILE A 40 -5.30 8.08 16.73
N VAL A 41 -5.59 6.82 16.43
CA VAL A 41 -5.82 5.76 17.40
C VAL A 41 -4.97 4.56 17.02
N LEU A 42 -4.21 4.03 17.98
CA LEU A 42 -3.66 2.69 17.89
C LEU A 42 -4.81 1.72 18.16
N GLU A 43 -5.42 1.20 17.10
CA GLU A 43 -6.56 0.29 17.23
C GLU A 43 -6.11 -1.10 17.64
N PHE A 44 -5.05 -1.62 17.00
CA PHE A 44 -4.55 -2.96 17.27
C PHE A 44 -3.03 -3.00 17.38
N LYS A 45 -2.55 -3.90 18.24
CA LYS A 45 -1.16 -4.34 18.33
C LYS A 45 -1.15 -5.83 18.08
N LEU A 46 -0.54 -6.24 16.98
CA LEU A 46 -0.43 -7.63 16.56
C LEU A 46 0.97 -8.15 16.88
N SER A 47 1.06 -9.10 17.80
CA SER A 47 2.24 -9.88 18.15
C SER A 47 1.98 -11.37 18.02
N SER A 48 3.04 -12.19 18.18
CA SER A 48 2.94 -13.66 18.24
C SER A 48 1.86 -14.10 19.22
N ASP A 49 1.82 -13.44 20.38
CA ASP A 49 0.93 -13.79 21.47
C ASP A 49 -0.51 -13.36 21.18
N THR A 50 -0.72 -12.19 20.59
CA THR A 50 -2.07 -11.71 20.27
C THR A 50 -2.69 -12.39 19.07
N LEU A 51 -1.88 -12.96 18.18
CA LEU A 51 -2.35 -13.71 17.01
C LEU A 51 -2.29 -15.23 17.18
N ASN A 52 -1.64 -15.72 18.25
CA ASN A 52 -1.40 -17.14 18.50
C ASN A 52 -0.61 -17.83 17.37
N VAL A 53 0.53 -17.22 17.02
CA VAL A 53 1.43 -17.64 15.94
C VAL A 53 2.88 -17.55 16.41
N ASP A 54 3.80 -18.16 15.67
CA ASP A 54 5.22 -18.10 16.00
C ASP A 54 5.79 -16.68 15.84
N LYS A 55 6.87 -16.40 16.57
CA LYS A 55 7.61 -15.15 16.42
C LYS A 55 8.22 -15.04 15.03
N GLY A 56 8.15 -13.85 14.45
CA GLY A 56 8.93 -13.50 13.27
C GLY A 56 10.40 -13.33 13.62
N LYS A 57 11.27 -13.53 12.64
CA LYS A 57 12.70 -13.20 12.70
C LYS A 57 12.92 -11.71 12.50
N GLU A 58 12.18 -11.09 11.59
CA GLU A 58 12.31 -9.67 11.25
C GLU A 58 11.19 -8.81 11.85
N THR A 59 9.99 -9.40 11.95
CA THR A 59 8.79 -8.73 12.43
C THR A 59 8.50 -9.14 13.87
N SER A 60 8.79 -8.23 14.79
CA SER A 60 8.45 -8.41 16.21
C SER A 60 6.98 -8.12 16.50
N GLU A 61 6.45 -7.03 15.93
CA GLU A 61 5.08 -6.58 16.12
C GLU A 61 4.60 -5.76 14.91
N ILE A 62 3.30 -5.84 14.64
CA ILE A 62 2.60 -5.05 13.61
C ILE A 62 1.56 -4.19 14.31
N LEU A 63 1.62 -2.87 14.09
CA LEU A 63 0.70 -1.92 14.70
C LEU A 63 -0.31 -1.42 13.66
N VAL A 64 -1.58 -1.37 14.03
CA VAL A 64 -2.67 -0.86 13.18
C VAL A 64 -3.09 0.51 13.70
N LEU A 65 -2.75 1.55 12.94
CA LEU A 65 -3.09 2.93 13.24
C LEU A 65 -4.32 3.35 12.44
N SER A 66 -5.38 3.69 13.14
CA SER A 66 -6.57 4.31 12.58
C SER A 66 -6.43 5.82 12.63
N ILE A 67 -6.53 6.45 11.46
CA ILE A 67 -6.40 7.89 11.29
C ILE A 67 -7.73 8.41 10.78
N GLU A 68 -8.47 9.06 11.67
CA GLU A 68 -9.71 9.77 11.32
C GLU A 68 -9.34 11.10 10.67
N LEU A 69 -9.82 11.31 9.44
CA LEU A 69 -9.55 12.50 8.64
C LEU A 69 -10.70 13.51 8.72
N LYS A 70 -10.35 14.79 8.55
CA LYS A 70 -11.30 15.91 8.43
C LYS A 70 -11.79 16.11 6.98
N LYS A 71 -11.03 15.62 6.00
CA LYS A 71 -11.35 15.59 4.57
C LYS A 71 -10.75 14.33 3.95
N GLN A 72 -11.34 13.85 2.86
CA GLN A 72 -10.85 12.66 2.17
C GLN A 72 -9.47 12.87 1.52
N GLU A 73 -9.20 14.08 1.04
CA GLU A 73 -7.92 14.44 0.42
C GLU A 73 -6.87 14.78 1.49
N ILE A 74 -6.00 13.82 1.77
CA ILE A 74 -4.84 13.99 2.67
C ILE A 74 -3.53 14.03 1.87
N ASP A 75 -2.56 14.78 2.39
CA ASP A 75 -1.17 14.69 1.96
C ASP A 75 -0.51 13.40 2.48
N TYR A 76 -0.41 12.38 1.64
CA TYR A 76 0.16 11.08 2.00
C TYR A 76 1.63 11.11 2.45
N ARG A 77 2.34 12.23 2.23
CA ARG A 77 3.67 12.43 2.83
C ARG A 77 3.59 12.32 4.36
N ILE A 78 2.47 12.67 4.97
CA ILE A 78 2.23 12.49 6.41
C ILE A 78 2.34 11.01 6.79
N VAL A 79 1.57 10.14 6.12
CA VAL A 79 1.52 8.70 6.40
C VAL A 79 2.90 8.08 6.17
N GLU A 80 3.57 8.44 5.09
CA GLU A 80 4.93 7.99 4.79
C GLU A 80 5.93 8.40 5.86
N ASN A 81 5.87 9.64 6.34
CA ASN A 81 6.76 10.11 7.41
C ASN A 81 6.52 9.41 8.74
N ILE A 82 5.26 9.12 9.10
CA ILE A 82 4.94 8.32 10.29
C ILE A 82 5.56 6.93 10.15
N ALA A 83 5.37 6.31 8.99
CA ALA A 83 5.85 4.95 8.74
C ALA A 83 7.38 4.84 8.82
N ARG A 84 8.11 5.76 8.15
CA ARG A 84 9.58 5.76 8.10
C ARG A 84 10.25 6.01 9.44
N GLN A 85 9.58 6.73 10.35
CA GLN A 85 10.13 7.10 11.66
C GLN A 85 9.67 6.16 12.78
N ASN A 86 8.94 5.09 12.44
CA ASN A 86 8.54 4.07 13.38
C ASN A 86 9.40 2.82 13.20
N ALA A 87 9.90 2.26 14.30
CA ALA A 87 10.65 1.01 14.27
C ALA A 87 9.77 -0.22 14.01
N HIS A 88 8.47 -0.12 14.33
CA HIS A 88 7.51 -1.21 14.14
C HIS A 88 6.91 -1.19 12.74
N LYS A 89 6.45 -2.35 12.28
CA LYS A 89 5.67 -2.46 11.05
C LYS A 89 4.30 -1.82 11.26
N LEU A 90 3.86 -0.99 10.30
CA LEU A 90 2.64 -0.19 10.43
C LEU A 90 1.66 -0.46 9.30
N ILE A 91 0.40 -0.69 9.67
CA ILE A 91 -0.76 -0.66 8.79
C ILE A 91 -1.58 0.56 9.17
N PHE A 92 -1.93 1.37 8.18
CA PHE A 92 -2.75 2.55 8.37
C PHE A 92 -4.16 2.28 7.84
N LEU A 93 -5.15 2.57 8.68
CA LEU A 93 -6.55 2.64 8.30
C LEU A 93 -6.96 4.11 8.28
N LEU A 94 -6.98 4.72 7.10
CA LEU A 94 -7.42 6.10 6.91
C LEU A 94 -8.93 6.13 6.78
N ASN A 95 -9.62 6.85 7.65
CA ASN A 95 -11.09 6.87 7.72
C ASN A 95 -11.61 8.28 7.49
N PHE A 96 -12.58 8.41 6.58
CA PHE A 96 -13.31 9.65 6.37
C PHE A 96 -14.79 9.31 6.16
N GLN A 97 -15.65 9.80 7.06
CA GLN A 97 -17.07 9.45 7.10
C GLN A 97 -17.26 7.92 7.18
N ASP A 98 -18.01 7.33 6.25
CA ASP A 98 -18.33 5.92 6.13
C ASP A 98 -17.33 5.13 5.27
N LYS A 99 -16.29 5.80 4.75
CA LYS A 99 -15.27 5.19 3.89
C LYS A 99 -13.94 5.09 4.60
N GLY A 100 -13.18 4.07 4.23
CA GLY A 100 -11.79 3.97 4.61
C GLY A 100 -10.89 3.46 3.50
N GLN A 101 -9.60 3.60 3.76
CA GLN A 101 -8.53 3.21 2.87
C GLN A 101 -7.40 2.62 3.70
N LEU A 102 -6.89 1.46 3.28
CA LEU A 102 -5.71 0.87 3.88
C LEU A 102 -4.45 1.40 3.20
N ALA A 103 -3.42 1.65 3.99
CA ALA A 103 -2.11 2.00 3.49
C ALA A 103 -1.00 1.29 4.27
N ILE A 104 0.09 0.98 3.58
CA ILE A 104 1.26 0.29 4.12
C ILE A 104 2.51 0.88 3.47
N PHE A 105 3.58 0.99 4.24
CA PHE A 105 4.88 1.43 3.72
C PHE A 105 5.81 0.23 3.58
N TYR A 106 6.24 -0.04 2.36
CA TYR A 106 7.21 -1.09 2.04
C TYR A 106 8.07 -0.61 0.87
N ASN A 107 9.24 -0.05 1.17
CA ASN A 107 10.11 0.75 0.26
C ASN A 107 9.48 2.06 -0.25
N LYS A 108 8.18 2.02 -0.57
CA LYS A 108 7.30 3.13 -0.93
C LYS A 108 5.92 2.94 -0.28
N LEU A 109 5.11 3.98 -0.30
CA LEU A 109 3.76 3.92 0.24
C LEU A 109 2.80 3.27 -0.78
N TYR A 110 2.15 2.20 -0.36
CA TYR A 110 1.04 1.58 -1.08
C TYR A 110 -0.28 1.87 -0.38
N LYS A 111 -1.35 1.89 -1.17
CA LYS A 111 -2.70 2.19 -0.69
C LYS A 111 -3.77 1.51 -1.51
N THR A 112 -4.85 1.11 -0.87
CA THR A 112 -6.06 0.61 -1.53
C THR A 112 -6.88 1.76 -2.11
N ASN A 113 -7.97 1.44 -2.80
CA ASN A 113 -9.02 2.43 -3.06
C ASN A 113 -9.80 2.72 -1.77
N TRP A 114 -10.49 3.86 -1.76
CA TRP A 114 -11.49 4.16 -0.73
C TRP A 114 -12.71 3.24 -0.94
N ILE A 115 -13.05 2.48 0.09
CA ILE A 115 -14.21 1.58 0.11
C ILE A 115 -15.00 1.79 1.40
N PRO A 116 -16.27 1.37 1.49
CA PRO A 116 -17.02 1.43 2.74
C PRO A 116 -16.27 0.74 3.89
N LEU A 117 -16.27 1.34 5.08
CA LEU A 117 -15.55 0.84 6.27
C LEU A 117 -15.93 -0.60 6.64
N GLU A 118 -17.16 -1.00 6.29
CA GLU A 118 -17.72 -2.33 6.51
C GLU A 118 -17.08 -3.40 5.61
N GLU A 119 -16.68 -3.01 4.39
CA GLU A 119 -16.05 -3.88 3.40
C GLU A 119 -14.54 -4.03 3.62
N ILE A 120 -13.93 -3.12 4.39
CA ILE A 120 -12.51 -3.22 4.74
C ILE A 120 -12.27 -4.44 5.61
N ASN A 121 -11.48 -5.36 5.08
CA ASN A 121 -11.08 -6.57 5.76
C ASN A 121 -9.59 -6.83 5.55
N LEU A 122 -8.91 -7.24 6.62
CA LEU A 122 -7.55 -7.76 6.58
C LEU A 122 -7.55 -9.08 7.34
N ILE A 123 -7.07 -10.13 6.68
CA ILE A 123 -7.04 -11.47 7.25
C ILE A 123 -5.60 -11.82 7.57
N ALA A 124 -5.31 -12.10 8.84
CA ALA A 124 -4.02 -12.65 9.23
C ALA A 124 -3.96 -14.11 8.74
N LYS A 125 -3.09 -14.41 7.76
CA LYS A 125 -2.80 -15.78 7.33
C LYS A 125 -1.30 -16.02 7.44
N GLY A 126 -0.92 -17.10 8.09
CA GLY A 126 0.48 -17.46 8.28
C GLY A 126 0.72 -18.12 9.63
N LEU A 127 1.83 -18.84 9.72
CA LEU A 127 2.24 -19.54 10.94
C LEU A 127 3.17 -18.69 11.82
N ASN A 128 3.71 -17.59 11.29
CA ASN A 128 4.54 -16.64 12.03
C ASN A 128 4.25 -15.19 11.59
N LEU A 129 4.78 -14.22 12.33
CA LEU A 129 4.56 -12.80 12.06
C LEU A 129 5.16 -12.30 10.74
N ASP A 130 6.26 -12.87 10.26
CA ASP A 130 6.87 -12.44 9.00
C ASP A 130 5.96 -12.80 7.83
N ILE A 131 5.42 -14.03 7.81
CA ILE A 131 4.47 -14.48 6.79
C ILE A 131 3.19 -13.64 6.82
N ILE A 132 2.70 -13.30 8.02
CA ILE A 132 1.50 -12.48 8.18
C ILE A 132 1.75 -11.05 7.67
N TRP A 133 2.93 -10.49 7.93
CA TRP A 133 3.31 -9.18 7.42
C TRP A 133 3.35 -9.17 5.89
N ASP A 134 3.96 -10.20 5.29
CA ASP A 134 4.03 -10.39 3.85
C ASP A 134 2.62 -10.52 3.22
N GLU A 135 1.74 -11.31 3.83
CA GLU A 135 0.34 -11.45 3.41
C GLU A 135 -0.42 -10.11 3.47
N TYR A 136 -0.17 -9.26 4.48
CA TYR A 136 -0.79 -7.93 4.52
C TYR A 136 -0.27 -7.00 3.42
N ILE A 137 1.02 -7.07 3.12
CA ILE A 137 1.57 -6.35 1.96
C ILE A 137 0.82 -6.82 0.71
N GLU A 138 0.70 -8.13 0.49
CA GLU A 138 -0.03 -8.66 -0.66
C GLU A 138 -1.48 -8.16 -0.73
N GLN A 139 -2.23 -8.26 0.38
CA GLN A 139 -3.64 -7.83 0.43
C GLN A 139 -3.83 -6.32 0.14
N ILE A 140 -2.88 -5.47 0.55
CA ILE A 140 -2.97 -4.01 0.40
C ILE A 140 -2.39 -3.54 -0.94
N THR A 141 -1.37 -4.23 -1.47
CA THR A 141 -0.60 -3.78 -2.64
C THR A 141 -1.01 -4.43 -3.95
N LEU A 142 -1.40 -5.71 -3.92
CA LEU A 142 -1.75 -6.45 -5.11
C LEU A 142 -3.20 -6.18 -5.45
N LYS A 143 -3.42 -5.59 -6.64
CA LYS A 143 -4.74 -5.60 -7.23
C LYS A 143 -5.08 -7.05 -7.55
N LYS A 144 -6.24 -7.54 -7.07
CA LYS A 144 -6.74 -8.93 -7.16
C LYS A 144 -6.58 -9.67 -8.50
N ASN A 145 -6.15 -9.02 -9.59
CA ASN A 145 -6.15 -9.55 -10.95
C ASN A 145 -4.83 -9.31 -11.73
N VAL A 146 -3.69 -9.02 -11.07
CA VAL A 146 -2.43 -8.69 -11.80
C VAL A 146 -1.37 -9.78 -11.71
N ILE A 147 -1.29 -10.51 -10.59
CA ILE A 147 -0.31 -11.57 -10.37
C ILE A 147 -1.06 -12.72 -9.73
N SER A 148 -0.98 -13.90 -10.33
CA SER A 148 -1.57 -15.13 -9.80
C SER A 148 -0.91 -15.47 -8.47
N ASN A 149 -1.71 -15.76 -7.43
CA ASN A 149 -1.22 -16.19 -6.12
C ASN A 149 -0.45 -17.53 -6.15
N THR A 150 -0.36 -18.18 -7.32
CA THR A 150 0.30 -19.45 -7.58
C THR A 150 1.79 -19.34 -7.89
N ASP A 151 2.33 -18.13 -8.09
CA ASP A 151 3.77 -17.96 -8.27
C ASP A 151 4.47 -18.14 -6.91
N ASN A 152 5.35 -19.15 -6.77
CA ASN A 152 6.22 -19.40 -5.60
C ASN A 152 7.33 -18.32 -5.47
N ILE A 153 6.98 -17.06 -5.67
CA ILE A 153 7.89 -15.91 -5.63
C ILE A 153 7.59 -15.07 -4.40
N THR A 154 8.62 -14.43 -3.88
CA THR A 154 8.56 -13.56 -2.69
C THR A 154 7.72 -12.32 -2.93
N VAL A 155 7.27 -11.67 -1.84
CA VAL A 155 6.51 -10.41 -1.92
C VAL A 155 7.28 -9.34 -2.69
N GLU A 156 8.59 -9.21 -2.44
CA GLU A 156 9.45 -8.26 -3.15
C GLU A 156 9.45 -8.54 -4.66
N GLU A 157 9.57 -9.80 -5.08
CA GLU A 157 9.51 -10.19 -6.50
C GLU A 157 8.14 -9.89 -7.12
N LYS A 158 7.03 -10.18 -6.41
CA LYS A 158 5.68 -9.81 -6.86
C LYS A 158 5.55 -8.30 -7.06
N LEU A 159 6.06 -7.51 -6.13
CA LEU A 159 6.04 -6.04 -6.21
C LEU A 159 6.88 -5.52 -7.37
N GLN A 160 8.07 -6.09 -7.59
CA GLN A 160 8.93 -5.74 -8.73
C GLN A 160 8.27 -6.07 -10.08
N LYS A 161 7.66 -7.25 -10.19
CA LYS A 161 6.88 -7.67 -11.37
C LYS A 161 5.72 -6.71 -11.63
N GLN A 162 4.96 -6.34 -10.59
CA GLN A 162 3.89 -5.35 -10.70
C GLN A 162 4.39 -3.99 -11.18
N ASP A 163 5.52 -3.51 -10.65
CA ASP A 163 6.12 -2.23 -11.06
C ASP A 163 6.60 -2.26 -12.51
N TYR A 164 7.15 -3.39 -12.95
CA TYR A 164 7.58 -3.60 -14.33
C TYR A 164 6.37 -3.59 -15.29
N ILE A 165 5.31 -4.34 -14.97
CA ILE A 165 4.04 -4.34 -15.70
C ILE A 165 3.47 -2.92 -15.83
N GLN A 166 3.47 -2.14 -14.74
CA GLN A 166 2.99 -0.76 -14.77
C GLN A 166 3.85 0.16 -15.64
N LYS A 167 5.17 -0.04 -15.66
CA LYS A 167 6.09 0.70 -16.56
C LYS A 167 5.81 0.37 -18.02
N LEU A 168 5.68 -0.91 -18.36
CA LEU A 168 5.33 -1.37 -19.72
C LEU A 168 3.99 -0.77 -20.18
N GLN A 169 2.95 -0.84 -19.35
CA GLN A 169 1.64 -0.26 -19.67
C GLN A 169 1.70 1.26 -19.94
N LYS A 170 2.48 2.00 -19.13
CA LYS A 170 2.70 3.44 -19.35
C LYS A 170 3.45 3.71 -20.65
N GLU A 171 4.46 2.93 -20.97
CA GLU A 171 5.22 3.06 -22.21
C GLU A 171 4.35 2.77 -23.44
N ILE A 172 3.57 1.67 -23.41
CA ILE A 172 2.60 1.32 -24.45
C ILE A 172 1.60 2.46 -24.65
N LYS A 173 0.99 2.98 -23.57
CA LYS A 173 0.03 4.11 -23.67
C LYS A 173 0.67 5.38 -24.23
N ARG A 174 1.96 5.62 -23.95
CA ARG A 174 2.71 6.76 -24.50
C ARG A 174 2.98 6.56 -25.98
N LEU A 175 3.40 5.35 -26.39
CA LEU A 175 3.67 5.01 -27.79
C LEU A 175 2.39 4.98 -28.63
N GLU A 176 1.30 4.44 -28.13
CA GLU A 176 -0.02 4.47 -28.79
C GLU A 176 -0.47 5.90 -29.10
N LYS A 177 -0.31 6.82 -28.14
CA LYS A 177 -0.63 8.24 -28.36
C LYS A 177 0.29 8.91 -29.38
N ARG A 178 1.58 8.55 -29.42
CA ARG A 178 2.55 9.09 -30.40
C ARG A 178 2.27 8.56 -31.79
N SER A 179 2.09 7.26 -31.94
CA SER A 179 1.80 6.59 -33.21
C SER A 179 0.53 7.11 -33.88
N ARG A 180 -0.53 7.41 -33.11
CA ARG A 180 -1.77 8.03 -33.63
C ARG A 180 -1.57 9.44 -34.19
N LYS A 181 -0.56 10.18 -33.70
CA LYS A 181 -0.26 11.55 -34.14
C LYS A 181 0.81 11.60 -35.23
N GLU A 182 1.48 10.49 -35.51
CA GLU A 182 2.59 10.42 -36.45
C GLU A 182 2.07 10.45 -37.90
N LYS A 183 2.60 11.39 -38.69
CA LYS A 183 2.22 11.58 -40.10
C LYS A 183 3.16 10.86 -41.05
N GLN A 184 4.41 10.61 -40.64
CA GLN A 184 5.39 9.94 -41.49
C GLN A 184 5.20 8.41 -41.47
N PRO A 185 4.93 7.76 -42.62
CA PRO A 185 4.63 6.33 -42.67
C PRO A 185 5.74 5.44 -42.09
N LYS A 186 7.01 5.76 -42.38
CA LYS A 186 8.17 4.99 -41.91
C LYS A 186 8.28 5.00 -40.37
N GLN A 187 8.16 6.19 -39.76
CA GLN A 187 8.21 6.33 -38.30
C GLN A 187 7.00 5.70 -37.63
N ARG A 188 5.81 5.77 -38.26
CA ARG A 188 4.61 5.12 -37.76
C ARG A 188 4.75 3.59 -37.74
N PHE A 189 5.37 3.02 -38.76
CA PHE A 189 5.64 1.57 -38.82
C PHE A 189 6.64 1.14 -37.73
N GLU A 190 7.77 1.82 -37.59
CA GLU A 190 8.75 1.54 -36.52
C GLU A 190 8.12 1.63 -35.12
N GLN A 191 7.30 2.65 -34.88
CA GLN A 191 6.56 2.81 -33.62
C GLN A 191 5.54 1.70 -33.39
N PHE A 192 4.89 1.19 -34.45
CA PHE A 192 3.93 0.09 -34.36
C PHE A 192 4.63 -1.25 -34.04
N THR A 193 5.76 -1.54 -34.68
CA THR A 193 6.56 -2.75 -34.38
C THR A 193 6.98 -2.79 -32.93
N ARG A 194 7.57 -1.69 -32.42
CA ARG A 194 7.97 -1.58 -31.01
C ARG A 194 6.79 -1.70 -30.05
N LEU A 195 5.60 -1.26 -30.46
CA LEU A 195 4.39 -1.36 -29.66
C LEU A 195 3.91 -2.81 -29.57
N GLN A 196 4.00 -3.59 -30.65
CA GLN A 196 3.71 -5.03 -30.63
C GLN A 196 4.69 -5.79 -29.72
N GLU A 197 6.00 -5.54 -29.84
CA GLU A 197 7.02 -6.15 -28.97
C GLU A 197 6.75 -5.88 -27.48
N LEU A 198 6.34 -4.65 -27.13
CA LEU A 198 6.00 -4.30 -25.76
C LEU A 198 4.70 -4.96 -25.28
N LYS A 199 3.72 -5.17 -26.19
CA LYS A 199 2.48 -5.90 -25.87
C LYS A 199 2.73 -7.38 -25.65
N GLU A 200 3.59 -8.01 -26.45
CA GLU A 200 4.01 -9.40 -26.27
C GLU A 200 4.73 -9.59 -24.94
N LYS A 201 5.67 -8.71 -24.59
CA LYS A 201 6.33 -8.72 -23.27
C LYS A 201 5.34 -8.56 -22.12
N LEU A 202 4.33 -7.71 -22.28
CA LEU A 202 3.29 -7.52 -21.28
C LEU A 202 2.41 -8.78 -21.09
N ALA A 203 2.12 -9.51 -22.17
CA ALA A 203 1.37 -10.77 -22.12
C ALA A 203 2.17 -11.86 -21.39
N GLN A 204 3.45 -12.03 -21.78
CA GLN A 204 4.38 -12.96 -21.11
C GLN A 204 4.48 -12.72 -19.60
N GLU A 205 4.63 -11.46 -19.18
CA GLU A 205 4.71 -11.10 -17.75
C GLU A 205 3.42 -11.35 -16.98
N LYS A 206 2.27 -11.30 -17.65
CA LYS A 206 0.96 -11.62 -17.05
C LYS A 206 0.65 -13.11 -17.04
N GLY A 207 1.41 -13.93 -17.76
CA GLY A 207 1.09 -15.34 -17.98
C GLY A 207 -0.10 -15.56 -18.92
N GLU A 208 -0.36 -14.60 -19.83
CA GLU A 208 -1.30 -14.71 -20.97
C GLU A 208 -0.55 -15.15 -22.23
#